data_AF-A0A4Q5SZI9-F1
#
_entry.id   AF-A0A4Q5SZI9-F1
#
_cell.length_a   1.000
_cell.length_b   1.000
_cell.length_c   1.000
_cell.angle_alpha   90.00
_cell.angle_beta   90.00
_cell.angle_gamma   90.00
#
_symmetry.space_group_name_H-M   'P 1'
#
loop_
_entity.id
_entity.type
_entity.pdbx_description
1 polymer ?
#
loop_
_entity_poly.entity_id
_entity_poly.type
_entity_poly.pdbx_seq_one_letter_code
_entity_poly.pdbx_strand_id
1 'polypeptide(L)'
;MTLLNNDNDVVTYQSNSAADGFAVFSEVYYDKGWKAYIDNKETPVIRTNYVLRGLVIPAGQHQIRFEFKPASFYTGQTITQIANIIILLALIAAAYFVYRNGRKKI
;
A
#
# COMPACT_ATOMS: atom_id res chain seq x y z
N MET A 1 -19.28 16.30 3.91
CA MET A 1 -17.96 15.65 3.80
C MET A 1 -17.19 15.97 5.07
N THR A 2 -16.73 14.96 5.80
CA THR A 2 -16.03 15.12 7.08
C THR A 2 -14.80 14.22 7.09
N LEU A 3 -13.65 14.74 7.54
CA LEU A 3 -12.44 13.95 7.76
C LEU A 3 -12.60 13.14 9.06
N LEU A 4 -12.48 11.82 8.98
CA LEU A 4 -12.58 10.92 10.14
C LEU A 4 -11.20 10.56 10.70
N ASN A 5 -10.22 10.29 9.83
CA ASN A 5 -8.88 9.88 10.23
C ASN A 5 -7.84 10.35 9.21
N ASN A 6 -6.64 10.70 9.68
CA ASN A 6 -5.54 11.17 8.84
C ASN A 6 -4.19 10.64 9.36
N ASP A 7 -3.86 9.41 8.96
CA ASP A 7 -2.55 8.80 9.19
C ASP A 7 -1.66 8.97 7.94
N ASN A 8 -0.37 8.66 8.09
CA ASN A 8 0.60 8.76 6.99
C ASN A 8 0.22 7.92 5.77
N ASP A 9 -0.28 6.71 5.99
CA ASP A 9 -0.60 5.74 4.93
C ASP A 9 -2.11 5.63 4.67
N VAL A 10 -2.96 6.18 5.53
CA VAL A 10 -4.41 6.01 5.45
C VAL A 10 -5.13 7.31 5.79
N VAL A 11 -5.96 7.79 4.87
CA VAL A 11 -6.83 8.96 5.10
C VAL A 11 -8.27 8.55 4.87
N THR A 12 -9.14 8.82 5.84
CA THR A 12 -10.55 8.41 5.80
C THR A 12 -11.47 9.61 5.91
N TYR A 13 -12.45 9.68 5.01
CA TYR A 13 -13.52 10.67 5.00
C TYR A 13 -14.89 10.00 5.04
N GLN A 14 -15.87 10.74 5.50
CA GLN A 14 -17.28 10.40 5.42
C GLN A 14 -18.02 11.42 4.57
N SER A 15 -18.73 10.94 3.56
CA SER A 15 -19.63 11.75 2.74
C SER A 15 -21.08 11.42 3.07
N ASN A 16 -21.93 12.44 3.01
CA ASN A 16 -23.38 12.31 3.02
C ASN A 16 -23.92 13.35 2.02
N SER A 17 -24.51 12.90 0.93
CA SER A 17 -25.04 13.76 -0.13
C SER A 17 -26.37 13.22 -0.66
N ALA A 18 -27.30 14.12 -0.99
CA ALA A 18 -28.58 13.73 -1.60
C ALA A 18 -28.47 13.39 -3.09
N ALA A 19 -27.35 13.73 -3.72
CA ALA A 19 -27.10 13.52 -5.14
C ALA A 19 -25.65 13.07 -5.38
N ASP A 20 -25.42 12.45 -6.54
CA ASP A 20 -24.10 12.14 -7.03
C ASP A 20 -23.27 13.43 -7.11
N GLY A 21 -22.02 13.34 -6.69
CA GLY A 21 -21.14 14.51 -6.58
C GLY A 21 -19.72 14.20 -6.98
N PHE A 22 -19.03 15.22 -7.49
CA PHE A 22 -17.59 15.17 -7.69
C PHE A 22 -16.89 15.85 -6.52
N ALA A 23 -16.26 15.05 -5.66
CA ALA A 23 -15.54 15.55 -4.50
C ALA A 23 -14.07 15.82 -4.86
N VAL A 24 -13.59 17.00 -4.50
CA VAL A 24 -12.18 17.40 -4.63
C VAL A 24 -11.54 17.39 -3.24
N PHE A 25 -10.41 16.71 -3.12
CA PHE A 25 -9.66 16.58 -1.87
C PHE A 25 -8.38 17.39 -1.97
N SER A 26 -8.02 18.09 -0.89
CA SER A 26 -6.79 18.89 -0.81
C SER A 26 -5.52 18.02 -0.62
N GLU A 27 -5.50 16.85 -1.25
CA GLU A 27 -4.44 15.85 -1.15
C GLU A 27 -3.71 15.74 -2.49
N VAL A 28 -2.39 15.52 -2.46
CA VAL A 28 -1.58 15.43 -3.68
C VAL A 28 -1.91 14.15 -4.46
N TYR A 29 -2.26 14.30 -5.73
CA TYR A 29 -2.43 13.22 -6.69
C TYR A 29 -1.07 12.56 -6.97
N TYR A 30 -1.00 11.25 -6.73
CA TYR A 30 0.17 10.45 -7.02
C TYR A 30 -0.26 9.03 -7.41
N ASP A 31 -0.04 8.69 -8.68
CA ASP A 31 -0.51 7.46 -9.33
C ASP A 31 0.30 6.20 -8.96
N LYS A 32 1.46 6.37 -8.30
CA LYS A 32 2.37 5.25 -7.98
C LYS A 32 2.22 4.69 -6.57
N GLY A 33 1.11 4.94 -5.88
CA GLY A 33 0.90 4.28 -4.59
C GLY A 33 -0.41 4.58 -3.90
N TRP A 34 -1.04 5.73 -4.11
CA TRP A 34 -2.32 6.01 -3.47
C TRP A 34 -3.46 5.32 -4.22
N LYS A 35 -4.24 4.52 -3.49
CA LYS A 35 -5.49 3.92 -3.94
C LYS A 35 -6.65 4.54 -3.18
N ALA A 36 -7.79 4.71 -3.84
CA ALA A 36 -9.01 5.17 -3.20
C ALA A 36 -10.07 4.06 -3.19
N TYR A 37 -10.88 4.06 -2.15
CA TYR A 37 -11.97 3.13 -1.95
C TYR A 37 -13.21 3.88 -1.51
N ILE A 38 -14.36 3.54 -2.09
CA ILE A 38 -15.69 3.95 -1.61
C ILE A 38 -16.37 2.69 -1.10
N ASP A 39 -16.70 2.66 0.20
CA ASP A 39 -17.29 1.49 0.87
C ASP A 39 -16.53 0.18 0.58
N ASN A 40 -15.20 0.22 0.71
CA ASN A 40 -14.26 -0.87 0.42
C ASN A 40 -14.14 -1.29 -1.05
N LYS A 41 -14.84 -0.66 -1.99
CA LYS A 41 -14.66 -0.88 -3.43
C LYS A 41 -13.62 0.07 -3.98
N GLU A 42 -12.59 -0.45 -4.64
CA GLU A 42 -11.55 0.37 -5.28
C GLU A 42 -12.16 1.27 -6.36
N THR A 43 -11.87 2.56 -6.28
CA THR A 43 -12.41 3.60 -7.16
C THR A 43 -11.26 4.39 -7.78
N PRO A 44 -11.27 4.63 -9.11
CA PRO A 44 -10.22 5.42 -9.76
C PRO A 44 -10.13 6.84 -9.20
N VAL A 45 -8.91 7.27 -8.87
CA VAL A 45 -8.63 8.65 -8.46
C VAL A 45 -8.43 9.50 -9.71
N ILE A 46 -9.15 10.61 -9.79
CA ILE A 46 -9.07 11.55 -10.91
C ILE A 46 -8.14 12.71 -10.53
N ARG A 47 -7.11 12.96 -11.35
CA ARG A 47 -6.26 14.14 -11.19
C ARG A 47 -7.09 15.40 -11.46
N THR A 48 -7.20 16.25 -10.46
CA THR A 48 -8.03 17.47 -10.48
C THR A 48 -7.17 18.67 -10.14
N ASN A 49 -7.47 19.85 -10.70
CA ASN A 49 -6.77 21.10 -10.37
C ASN A 49 -5.24 20.94 -10.34
N TYR A 50 -4.69 20.27 -11.36
CA TYR A 50 -3.26 19.95 -11.54
C TYR A 50 -2.64 18.99 -10.53
N VAL A 51 -2.94 19.08 -9.24
CA VAL A 51 -2.23 18.32 -8.20
C VAL A 51 -3.17 17.68 -7.19
N LEU A 52 -4.48 17.93 -7.27
CA LEU A 52 -5.45 17.45 -6.30
C LEU A 52 -6.05 16.11 -6.71
N ARG A 53 -6.57 15.37 -5.72
CA ARG A 53 -7.37 14.15 -5.93
C ARG A 53 -8.83 14.52 -6.12
N GLY A 54 -9.50 13.84 -7.04
CA GLY A 54 -10.93 13.91 -7.27
C GLY A 54 -11.56 12.53 -7.29
N LEU A 55 -12.78 12.41 -6.78
CA LEU A 55 -13.58 11.18 -6.85
C LEU A 55 -15.03 11.50 -7.21
N VAL A 56 -15.63 10.65 -8.04
CA VAL A 56 -17.09 10.62 -8.20
C VAL A 56 -17.66 9.80 -7.05
N ILE A 57 -18.48 10.42 -6.22
CA ILE A 57 -19.13 9.80 -5.06
C ILE A 57 -20.63 9.72 -5.34
N PRO A 58 -21.24 8.53 -5.28
CA PRO A 58 -22.69 8.39 -5.44
C PRO A 58 -23.48 9.12 -4.35
N ALA A 59 -24.76 9.35 -4.60
CA ALA A 59 -25.71 9.82 -3.60
C ALA A 59 -25.82 8.82 -2.44
N GLY A 60 -25.90 9.36 -1.22
CA GLY A 60 -26.04 8.58 0.00
C GLY A 60 -24.90 8.84 0.99
N GLN A 61 -24.82 7.95 1.97
CA GLN A 61 -23.76 7.95 2.98
C GLN A 61 -22.68 6.97 2.55
N HIS A 62 -21.46 7.48 2.41
CA HIS A 62 -20.33 6.69 1.93
C HIS A 62 -19.10 6.96 2.76
N GLN A 63 -18.32 5.91 3.01
CA GLN A 63 -16.98 6.02 3.57
C GLN A 63 -15.97 6.02 2.43
N ILE A 64 -15.13 7.04 2.39
CA ILE A 64 -14.04 7.19 1.43
C ILE A 64 -12.74 6.92 2.17
N ARG A 65 -11.94 5.99 1.66
CA ARG A 65 -10.63 5.67 2.23
C ARG A 65 -9.56 5.77 1.16
N PHE A 66 -8.53 6.56 1.43
CA PHE A 66 -7.29 6.57 0.67
C PHE A 66 -6.28 5.72 1.42
N GLU A 67 -5.59 4.82 0.71
CA GLU A 67 -4.54 3.99 1.28
C GLU A 67 -3.29 4.07 0.40
N PHE A 68 -2.13 4.29 1.02
CA PHE A 68 -0.84 4.27 0.37
C PHE A 68 -0.32 2.82 0.28
N LYS A 69 -0.44 2.24 -0.92
CA LYS A 69 0.00 0.89 -1.26
C LYS A 69 0.91 0.90 -2.49
N PRO A 70 2.14 1.46 -2.39
CA PRO A 70 3.08 1.50 -3.51
C PRO A 70 3.55 0.11 -3.90
N ALA A 71 3.38 -0.25 -5.19
CA ALA A 71 3.81 -1.55 -5.72
C ALA A 71 5.32 -1.81 -5.52
N SER A 72 6.14 -0.76 -5.57
CA SER A 72 7.59 -0.84 -5.37
C SER A 72 7.97 -1.33 -3.97
N PHE A 73 7.25 -0.90 -2.93
CA PHE A 73 7.50 -1.35 -1.56
C PHE A 73 7.24 -2.85 -1.41
N TYR A 74 6.07 -3.32 -1.87
CA TYR A 74 5.72 -4.74 -1.81
C TYR A 74 6.64 -5.62 -2.67
N THR A 75 7.07 -5.12 -3.82
CA THR A 75 8.05 -5.80 -4.68
C THR A 75 9.40 -5.91 -3.98
N GLY A 76 9.90 -4.80 -3.43
CA GLY A 76 11.17 -4.76 -2.69
C GLY A 76 11.15 -5.66 -1.46
N GLN A 77 10.05 -5.67 -0.70
CA GLN A 77 9.86 -6.54 0.44
C GLN A 77 9.95 -8.03 0.04
N THR A 78 9.32 -8.40 -1.07
CA THR A 78 9.36 -9.78 -1.60
C THR A 78 10.77 -10.18 -1.99
N ILE A 79 11.49 -9.30 -2.70
CA ILE A 79 12.89 -9.54 -3.11
C ILE A 79 13.79 -9.72 -1.88
N THR A 80 13.67 -8.83 -0.89
CA THR A 80 14.45 -8.91 0.36
C THR A 80 14.17 -10.21 1.12
N GLN A 81 12.92 -10.64 1.19
CA GLN A 81 12.56 -11.92 1.82
C GLN A 81 13.23 -13.11 1.12
N ILE A 82 13.17 -13.16 -0.21
CA ILE A 82 13.80 -14.22 -1.01
C ILE A 82 15.32 -14.21 -0.78
N ALA A 83 15.96 -13.03 -0.85
CA ALA A 83 17.39 -12.89 -0.64
C ALA A 83 17.81 -13.37 0.76
N ASN A 84 17.04 -13.03 1.79
CA ASN A 84 17.30 -13.47 3.16
C ASN A 84 17.22 -14.99 3.32
N ILE A 85 16.21 -15.63 2.70
CA ILE A 85 16.09 -17.10 2.68
C ILE A 85 17.30 -17.74 2.02
N ILE A 86 17.75 -17.20 0.88
CA ILE A 86 18.94 -17.71 0.16
C ILE A 86 20.19 -17.60 1.04
N ILE A 87 20.40 -16.44 1.68
CA ILE A 87 21.55 -16.22 2.58
C ILE A 87 21.51 -17.22 3.75
N LEU A 88 20.34 -17.41 4.38
CA LEU A 88 20.20 -18.34 5.48
C LEU A 88 20.52 -19.78 5.07
N LEU A 89 20.03 -20.22 3.91
CA LEU A 89 20.34 -21.55 3.36
C LEU A 89 21.83 -21.71 3.05
N ALA A 90 22.47 -20.68 2.50
CA ALA A 90 23.90 -20.69 2.23
C ALA A 90 24.73 -20.81 3.53
N LEU A 91 24.34 -20.09 4.59
CA LEU A 91 24.98 -20.19 5.91
C LEU A 91 24.82 -21.58 6.53
N ILE A 92 23.61 -22.17 6.46
CA ILE A 92 23.35 -23.53 6.95
C ILE A 92 24.19 -24.55 6.18
N ALA A 93 24.25 -24.44 4.84
CA ALA A 93 25.06 -25.31 4.01
C ALA A 93 26.54 -25.21 4.36
N ALA A 94 27.07 -23.99 4.49
CA ALA A 94 28.45 -23.75 4.87
C ALA A 94 28.77 -24.35 6.25
N ALA A 95 27.92 -24.12 7.25
CA ALA A 95 28.07 -24.69 8.59
C ALA A 95 28.08 -26.22 8.56
N TYR A 96 27.20 -26.84 7.78
CA TYR A 96 27.15 -28.29 7.58
C TYR A 96 28.44 -28.84 6.96
N PHE A 97 28.97 -28.19 5.92
CA PHE A 97 30.23 -28.61 5.28
C PHE A 97 31.42 -28.50 6.24
N VAL A 98 31.50 -27.44 7.03
CA VAL A 98 32.54 -27.26 8.05
C VAL A 98 32.45 -28.36 9.11
N TYR A 99 31.26 -28.63 9.64
CA TYR A 99 31.04 -29.68 10.63
C TYR A 99 31.44 -31.07 10.10
N ARG A 100 31.02 -31.41 8.87
CA ARG A 100 31.34 -32.68 8.22
C ARG A 100 32.85 -32.84 7.98
N ASN A 101 33.53 -31.79 7.54
CA ASN A 101 34.97 -31.84 7.26
C ASN A 101 35.82 -31.92 8.54
N GLY A 102 35.36 -31.29 9.63
CA GLY A 102 36.00 -31.42 10.95
C GLY A 102 35.97 -32.85 11.50
N ARG A 103 34.85 -33.57 11.33
CA ARG A 103 34.73 -34.99 11.74
C ARG A 103 35.59 -35.97 10.96
N LYS A 104 36.07 -35.62 9.75
CA LYS A 104 36.94 -36.48 8.95
C LYS A 104 38.42 -36.41 9.33
N LYS A 105 38.81 -35.42 10.14
CA LYS A 105 40.21 -35.17 10.54
C LYS A 105 40.57 -35.71 11.94
N ILE A 106 39.62 -36.32 12.65
CA ILE A 106 39.78 -36.99 13.95
C ILE A 106 39.55 -38.48 13.72
#